data_AF-A0A4Y2I283-F1
#
_entry.id   AF-A0A4Y2I283-F1
#
_cell.length_a   1.000
_cell.length_b   1.000
_cell.length_c   1.000
_cell.angle_alpha   90.00
_cell.angle_beta   90.00
_cell.angle_gamma   90.00
#
_symmetry.space_group_name_H-M   'P 1'
#
loop_
_entity.id
_entity.type
_entity.pdbx_description
1 polymer ?
#
loop_
_entity_poly.entity_id
_entity_poly.type
_entity_poly.pdbx_seq_one_letter_code
_entity_poly.pdbx_strand_id
1 'polypeptide(L)'
;MYCPPSHNFSDDMDNLIPIFLQNQDFKTVILGDFNAKSPIWEPTKSDKKRDILIQLINQFDLTVVNDSSSLPTFVGPLAKSCIDLMMLKNFDFDRILNWTIENRIMFSHQQIMDFSLTYDIMNKNIKTTKWSLDKFEFLDFKIYLNNFLHKCREHNIDFEKSIDYIQNGLIRICSKTKRRVKNKVQRDAIWWNIELEIQRSKTRAFRRRFQSTRDPDLRSKRQTIYKHGLAKYTRLILKTERDSFRRDSFSSLGPVLWLVIADRLLRRLEALNENFLDLHCTMFADDILFMSTETALYKFTHNLEIPIKVIEIWADGFGLAINPSKSKFIVFPLKGDIAHIPILKIKGQSIKYVKTLKYLGVSFDTRLKWLSHFEEIKLKVLNLQSKLNRLSRATWGPWSRSY
;
A
#
# COMPACT_ATOMS: atom_id res chain seq x y z
N MET A 1 15.66 -7.17 -26.74
CA MET A 1 15.81 -7.57 -28.15
C MET A 1 15.54 -6.37 -29.03
N TYR A 2 16.23 -6.23 -30.16
CA TYR A 2 15.95 -5.21 -31.15
C TYR A 2 15.89 -5.90 -32.51
N CYS A 3 14.72 -5.88 -33.16
CA CYS A 3 14.51 -6.41 -34.50
C CYS A 3 14.40 -5.22 -35.47
N PRO A 4 15.46 -4.90 -36.24
CA PRO A 4 15.44 -3.74 -37.12
C PRO A 4 14.31 -3.85 -38.16
N PRO A 5 13.69 -2.73 -38.57
CA PRO A 5 12.63 -2.76 -39.59
C PRO A 5 13.09 -3.37 -40.91
N SER A 6 14.36 -3.15 -41.27
CA SER A 6 15.01 -3.55 -42.51
C SER A 6 15.60 -4.96 -42.51
N HIS A 7 15.63 -5.63 -41.36
CA HIS A 7 16.23 -6.96 -41.22
C HIS A 7 15.19 -8.07 -41.41
N ASN A 8 15.65 -9.27 -41.81
CA ASN A 8 14.77 -10.41 -42.01
C ASN A 8 14.30 -10.93 -40.65
N PHE A 9 13.01 -10.74 -40.39
CA PHE A 9 12.41 -11.07 -39.10
C PHE A 9 12.41 -12.58 -38.80
N SER A 10 12.47 -13.43 -39.82
CA SER A 10 12.57 -14.89 -39.62
C SER A 10 13.90 -15.27 -38.98
N ASP A 11 15.00 -14.73 -39.51
CA ASP A 11 16.35 -15.03 -39.04
C ASP A 11 16.55 -14.54 -37.59
N ASP A 12 15.93 -13.41 -37.23
CA ASP A 12 15.93 -12.88 -35.86
C ASP A 12 15.18 -13.81 -34.89
N MET A 13 14.09 -14.44 -35.34
CA MET A 13 13.33 -15.40 -34.55
C MET A 13 14.03 -16.76 -34.46
N ASP A 14 14.66 -17.21 -35.55
CA ASP A 14 15.42 -18.47 -35.60
C ASP A 14 16.61 -18.47 -34.64
N ASN A 15 17.23 -17.30 -34.42
CA ASN A 15 18.27 -17.12 -33.42
C ASN A 15 17.74 -17.20 -31.97
N LEU A 16 16.45 -16.94 -31.74
CA LEU A 16 15.84 -17.06 -30.42
C LEU A 16 15.39 -18.49 -30.09
N ILE A 17 15.03 -19.29 -31.09
CA ILE A 17 14.62 -20.69 -30.92
C ILE A 17 15.61 -21.50 -30.06
N PRO A 18 16.93 -21.54 -30.34
CA PRO A 18 17.87 -22.31 -29.53
C PRO A 18 17.97 -21.77 -28.09
N ILE A 19 17.81 -20.47 -27.89
CA ILE A 19 17.81 -19.85 -26.55
C ILE A 19 16.58 -20.28 -25.75
N PHE A 20 15.41 -20.36 -26.40
CA PHE A 20 14.19 -20.84 -25.74
C PHE A 20 14.18 -22.34 -25.47
N LEU A 21 14.83 -23.13 -26.35
CA LEU A 21 15.02 -24.56 -26.16
C LEU A 21 16.02 -24.87 -25.03
N GLN A 22 17.13 -24.14 -24.95
CA GLN A 22 18.10 -24.30 -23.85
C GLN A 22 17.55 -23.82 -22.50
N ASN A 23 16.68 -22.81 -22.52
CA ASN A 23 16.09 -22.22 -21.31
C ASN A 23 14.60 -22.58 -21.19
N GLN A 24 14.26 -23.85 -21.39
CA GLN A 24 12.87 -24.29 -21.33
C GLN A 24 12.26 -24.06 -19.95
N ASP A 25 12.97 -24.37 -18.86
CA ASP A 25 12.45 -24.32 -17.50
C ASP A 25 12.62 -22.96 -16.80
N PHE A 26 13.31 -22.01 -17.45
CA PHE A 26 13.61 -20.73 -16.83
C PHE A 26 12.49 -19.71 -17.04
N LYS A 27 12.17 -19.03 -15.94
CA LYS A 27 11.31 -17.85 -15.89
C LYS A 27 11.96 -16.71 -16.68
N THR A 28 11.48 -16.45 -17.89
CA THR A 28 12.13 -15.53 -18.82
C THR A 28 11.22 -14.35 -19.14
N VAL A 29 11.75 -13.14 -18.96
CA VAL A 29 11.12 -11.90 -19.37
C VAL A 29 11.80 -11.42 -20.64
N ILE A 30 11.05 -11.31 -21.72
CA ILE A 30 11.55 -10.88 -23.02
C ILE A 30 11.05 -9.45 -23.25
N LEU A 31 11.98 -8.51 -23.31
CA LEU A 31 11.70 -7.11 -23.61
C LEU A 31 12.40 -6.75 -24.90
N GLY A 32 11.69 -6.12 -25.82
CA GLY A 32 12.33 -5.68 -27.04
C GLY A 32 11.45 -4.89 -27.97
N ASP A 33 12.11 -4.20 -28.89
CA ASP A 33 11.47 -3.63 -30.07
C ASP A 33 11.40 -4.71 -31.15
N PHE A 34 10.20 -5.17 -31.46
CA PHE A 34 9.97 -6.21 -32.45
C PHE A 34 9.54 -5.65 -33.80
N ASN A 35 9.21 -4.34 -33.88
CA ASN A 35 8.71 -3.71 -35.10
C ASN A 35 7.59 -4.51 -35.81
N ALA A 36 6.71 -5.16 -35.02
CA ALA A 36 5.61 -6.00 -35.49
C ALA A 36 4.25 -5.48 -34.98
N LYS A 37 3.27 -5.36 -35.88
CA LYS A 37 1.94 -4.82 -35.57
C LYS A 37 0.88 -5.91 -35.49
N SER A 38 0.12 -5.93 -34.40
CA SER A 38 -0.95 -6.91 -34.18
C SER A 38 -2.12 -6.28 -33.44
N PRO A 39 -3.37 -6.66 -33.77
CA PRO A 39 -4.57 -6.29 -33.02
C PRO A 39 -4.51 -6.62 -31.51
N ILE A 40 -3.66 -7.59 -31.13
CA ILE A 40 -3.50 -8.05 -29.75
C ILE A 40 -2.92 -6.94 -28.86
N TRP A 41 -1.99 -6.13 -29.38
CA TRP A 41 -1.28 -5.09 -28.64
C TRP A 41 -1.36 -3.69 -29.27
N GLU A 42 -1.92 -3.57 -30.48
CA GLU A 42 -2.07 -2.31 -31.21
C GLU A 42 -3.40 -2.30 -32.01
N PRO A 43 -4.20 -1.22 -31.98
CA PRO A 43 -5.51 -1.17 -32.65
C PRO A 43 -5.47 -1.04 -34.20
N THR A 44 -4.36 -1.37 -34.87
CA THR A 44 -4.16 -1.23 -36.32
C THR A 44 -4.09 -2.57 -37.08
N LYS A 45 -4.21 -2.52 -38.42
CA LYS A 45 -4.13 -3.70 -39.31
C LYS A 45 -2.78 -4.44 -39.13
N SER A 46 -2.86 -5.78 -39.18
CA SER A 46 -1.76 -6.71 -38.99
C SER A 46 -0.72 -6.69 -40.10
N ASP A 47 0.56 -6.86 -39.75
CA ASP A 47 1.68 -7.01 -40.69
C ASP A 47 2.15 -8.47 -40.80
N LYS A 48 2.80 -8.88 -41.90
CA LYS A 48 3.31 -10.26 -42.09
C LYS A 48 4.27 -10.73 -40.97
N LYS A 49 5.01 -9.81 -40.35
CA LYS A 49 5.89 -10.08 -39.20
C LYS A 49 5.10 -10.58 -37.97
N ARG A 50 3.81 -10.21 -37.85
CA ARG A 50 2.91 -10.70 -36.81
C ARG A 50 2.76 -12.20 -36.86
N ASP A 51 2.54 -12.77 -38.04
CA ASP A 51 2.16 -14.18 -38.15
C ASP A 51 3.33 -15.08 -37.70
N ILE A 52 4.57 -14.69 -38.04
CA ILE A 52 5.80 -15.31 -37.56
C ILE A 52 5.93 -15.16 -36.03
N LEU A 53 5.68 -13.96 -35.50
CA LEU A 53 5.77 -13.73 -34.05
C LEU A 53 4.69 -14.49 -33.27
N ILE A 54 3.47 -14.58 -33.80
CA ILE A 54 2.35 -15.32 -33.18
C ILE A 54 2.61 -16.83 -33.22
N GLN A 55 3.16 -17.35 -34.32
CA GLN A 55 3.58 -18.74 -34.40
C GLN A 55 4.62 -19.06 -33.32
N LEU A 56 5.62 -18.20 -33.14
CA LEU A 56 6.63 -18.37 -32.10
C LEU A 56 6.05 -18.22 -30.69
N ILE A 57 5.15 -17.26 -30.47
CA ILE A 57 4.42 -17.08 -29.21
C ILE A 57 3.66 -18.36 -28.84
N ASN A 58 2.94 -18.94 -29.79
CA ASN A 58 2.16 -20.16 -29.55
C ASN A 58 3.06 -21.39 -29.41
N GLN A 59 4.19 -21.45 -30.12
CA GLN A 59 5.13 -22.58 -30.05
C GLN A 59 5.81 -22.69 -28.69
N PHE A 60 6.06 -21.56 -28.02
CA PHE A 60 6.78 -21.50 -26.74
C PHE A 60 5.91 -21.01 -25.56
N ASP A 61 4.59 -21.00 -25.71
CA ASP A 61 3.60 -20.56 -24.72
C ASP A 61 3.93 -19.20 -24.08
N LEU A 62 4.26 -18.21 -24.92
CA LEU A 62 4.59 -16.86 -24.46
C LEU A 62 3.32 -16.07 -24.14
N THR A 63 3.31 -15.37 -23.01
CA THR A 63 2.23 -14.44 -22.65
C THR A 63 2.63 -13.01 -23.00
N VAL A 64 1.84 -12.34 -23.84
CA VAL A 64 2.03 -10.91 -24.17
C VAL A 64 1.41 -10.04 -23.08
N VAL A 65 2.19 -9.11 -22.52
CA VAL A 65 1.75 -8.24 -21.42
C VAL A 65 1.10 -6.95 -21.94
N ASN A 66 1.52 -6.49 -23.11
CA ASN A 66 1.04 -5.26 -23.70
C ASN A 66 -0.46 -5.33 -24.00
N ASP A 67 -1.20 -4.31 -23.58
CA ASP A 67 -2.63 -4.18 -23.84
C ASP A 67 -2.88 -3.17 -24.98
N SER A 68 -3.71 -3.55 -25.95
CA SER A 68 -4.23 -2.67 -27.02
C SER A 68 -4.89 -1.38 -26.50
N SER A 69 -5.41 -1.40 -25.26
CA SER A 69 -6.04 -0.23 -24.62
C SER A 69 -5.04 0.72 -23.94
N SER A 70 -3.77 0.32 -23.83
CA SER A 70 -2.71 1.09 -23.18
C SER A 70 -2.16 2.22 -24.06
N LEU A 71 -1.35 3.11 -23.47
CA LEU A 71 -0.70 4.19 -24.23
C LEU A 71 0.35 3.61 -25.21
N PRO A 72 0.62 4.26 -26.36
CA PRO A 72 1.58 3.73 -27.33
C PRO A 72 3.02 3.85 -26.83
N THR A 73 3.82 2.80 -27.03
CA THR A 73 5.24 2.75 -26.63
C THR A 73 6.12 3.67 -27.48
N PHE A 74 5.72 3.94 -28.72
CA PHE A 74 6.39 4.87 -29.62
C PHE A 74 5.45 6.01 -30.03
N VAL A 75 5.94 7.25 -29.95
CA VAL A 75 5.26 8.46 -30.43
C VAL A 75 6.21 9.29 -31.27
N GLY A 76 6.09 9.09 -32.59
CA GLY A 76 6.73 9.91 -33.60
C GLY A 76 5.91 11.16 -33.95
N PRO A 77 6.47 12.04 -34.81
CA PRO A 77 5.77 13.22 -35.30
C PRO A 77 4.53 12.88 -36.15
N LEU A 78 4.55 11.72 -36.84
CA LEU A 78 3.55 11.31 -37.82
C LEU A 78 2.78 10.04 -37.44
N ALA A 79 3.32 9.22 -36.53
CA ALA A 79 2.73 7.92 -36.18
C ALA A 79 2.93 7.60 -34.70
N LYS A 80 1.99 6.81 -34.16
CA LYS A 80 2.07 6.22 -32.83
C LYS A 80 1.99 4.71 -33.02
N SER A 81 2.82 3.96 -32.31
CA SER A 81 2.81 2.51 -32.41
C SER A 81 3.16 1.82 -31.11
N CYS A 82 2.72 0.57 -30.97
CA CYS A 82 3.02 -0.33 -29.85
C CYS A 82 3.94 -1.46 -30.33
N ILE A 83 5.16 -1.09 -30.75
CA ILE A 83 6.14 -2.02 -31.34
C ILE A 83 7.13 -2.59 -30.31
N ASP A 84 7.23 -1.94 -29.15
CA ASP A 84 8.01 -2.42 -28.02
C ASP A 84 7.16 -3.37 -27.18
N LEU A 85 7.51 -4.66 -27.19
CA LEU A 85 6.72 -5.71 -26.56
C LEU A 85 7.43 -6.25 -25.32
N MET A 86 6.61 -6.53 -24.31
CA MET A 86 6.96 -7.34 -23.17
C MET A 86 6.25 -8.69 -23.29
N MET A 87 7.04 -9.76 -23.40
CA MET A 87 6.56 -11.13 -23.43
C MET A 87 7.13 -11.91 -22.26
N LEU A 88 6.36 -12.88 -21.79
CA LEU A 88 6.66 -13.70 -20.64
C LEU A 88 6.68 -15.17 -21.01
N LYS A 89 7.72 -15.88 -20.62
CA LYS A 89 7.82 -17.34 -20.72
C LYS A 89 7.89 -17.94 -19.33
N ASN A 90 6.98 -18.86 -19.01
CA ASN A 90 6.88 -19.51 -17.70
C ASN A 90 6.83 -18.53 -16.52
N PHE A 91 6.25 -17.34 -16.76
CA PHE A 91 6.16 -16.26 -15.79
C PHE A 91 4.70 -15.87 -15.62
N ASP A 92 4.19 -15.91 -14.38
CA ASP A 92 2.79 -15.56 -14.10
C ASP A 92 2.56 -14.06 -14.33
N PHE A 93 1.52 -13.68 -15.08
CA PHE A 93 1.13 -12.29 -15.31
C PHE A 93 0.88 -11.51 -14.00
N ASP A 94 0.50 -12.21 -12.93
CA ASP A 94 0.25 -11.63 -11.60
C ASP A 94 1.50 -11.07 -10.90
N ARG A 95 2.70 -11.44 -11.36
CA ARG A 95 3.99 -10.97 -10.82
C ARG A 95 4.46 -9.65 -11.41
N ILE A 96 3.85 -9.19 -12.50
CA ILE A 96 4.11 -7.87 -13.08
C ILE A 96 3.17 -6.86 -12.42
N LEU A 97 3.71 -5.93 -11.64
CA LEU A 97 2.97 -4.88 -10.97
C LEU A 97 3.17 -3.53 -11.62
N ASN A 98 2.08 -2.75 -11.63
CA ASN A 98 2.05 -1.38 -12.10
C ASN A 98 2.59 -1.20 -13.52
N TRP A 99 2.49 -2.25 -14.35
CA TRP A 99 2.85 -2.14 -15.77
C TRP A 99 2.02 -1.04 -16.38
N THR A 100 2.70 0.04 -16.71
CA THR A 100 2.10 1.22 -17.33
C THR A 100 3.14 1.85 -18.22
N ILE A 101 2.66 2.41 -19.31
CA ILE A 101 3.50 3.24 -20.16
C ILE A 101 3.39 4.66 -19.61
N GLU A 102 4.49 5.17 -19.05
CA GLU A 102 4.50 6.46 -18.38
C GLU A 102 4.24 7.57 -19.41
N ASN A 103 3.20 8.37 -19.15
CA ASN A 103 2.89 9.56 -19.95
C ASN A 103 3.77 10.76 -19.53
N ARG A 104 5.09 10.53 -19.39
CA ARG A 104 6.09 11.59 -19.21
C ARG A 104 6.65 11.99 -20.55
N ILE A 105 6.86 13.28 -20.72
CA ILE A 105 7.41 13.82 -21.97
C ILE A 105 8.93 13.64 -21.94
N MET A 106 9.42 12.64 -22.67
CA MET A 106 10.85 12.44 -22.94
C MET A 106 11.29 13.25 -24.17
N PHE A 107 12.61 13.42 -24.33
CA PHE A 107 13.21 14.02 -25.53
C PHE A 107 13.34 13.03 -26.70
N SER A 108 13.09 11.74 -26.45
CA SER A 108 13.07 10.66 -27.44
C SER A 108 11.64 10.31 -27.88
N HIS A 109 11.52 9.65 -29.03
CA HIS A 109 10.25 9.14 -29.56
C HIS A 109 9.74 7.89 -28.84
N GLN A 110 10.53 7.30 -27.94
CA GLN A 110 10.16 6.13 -27.12
C GLN A 110 9.61 6.56 -25.76
N GLN A 111 8.50 5.96 -25.33
CA GLN A 111 7.92 6.13 -24.00
C GLN A 111 8.52 5.11 -23.04
N ILE A 112 8.65 5.49 -21.77
CA ILE A 112 9.15 4.59 -20.73
C ILE A 112 8.06 3.57 -20.41
N MET A 113 8.38 2.29 -20.58
CA MET A 113 7.62 1.18 -20.01
C MET A 113 8.08 1.01 -18.56
N ASP A 114 7.24 1.43 -17.61
CA ASP A 114 7.51 1.25 -16.19
C ASP A 114 6.74 0.03 -15.69
N PHE A 115 7.48 -0.89 -15.08
CA PHE A 115 6.91 -2.07 -14.45
C PHE A 115 7.81 -2.50 -13.30
N SER A 116 7.17 -3.01 -12.26
CA SER A 116 7.85 -3.61 -11.13
C SER A 116 7.66 -5.12 -11.20
N LEU A 117 8.77 -5.86 -11.26
CA LEU A 117 8.76 -7.31 -11.14
C LEU A 117 8.79 -7.67 -9.66
N THR A 118 7.77 -8.35 -9.18
CA THR A 118 7.81 -8.94 -7.84
C THR A 118 8.07 -10.43 -7.95
N TYR A 119 9.08 -10.90 -7.23
CA TYR A 119 9.30 -12.34 -7.06
C TYR A 119 8.18 -13.02 -6.25
N ASP A 120 7.43 -12.23 -5.48
CA ASP A 120 6.20 -12.61 -4.80
C ASP A 120 5.03 -12.66 -5.78
N ILE A 121 4.26 -13.76 -5.75
CA ILE A 121 2.90 -13.78 -6.31
C ILE A 121 2.11 -12.74 -5.53
N MET A 122 1.83 -11.61 -6.17
CA MET A 122 0.82 -10.73 -5.64
C MET A 122 -0.51 -11.44 -5.86
N ASN A 123 -1.25 -11.71 -4.78
CA ASN A 123 -2.71 -11.73 -4.86
C ASN A 123 -3.10 -10.34 -5.38
N LYS A 124 -3.09 -10.17 -6.71
CA LYS A 124 -3.72 -9.02 -7.33
C LYS A 124 -5.16 -9.13 -6.88
N ASN A 125 -5.55 -8.25 -5.96
CA ASN A 125 -6.90 -7.72 -5.98
C ASN A 125 -7.03 -7.01 -7.33
N ILE A 126 -7.24 -7.80 -8.38
CA ILE A 126 -7.78 -7.31 -9.64
C ILE A 126 -8.96 -6.45 -9.20
N LYS A 127 -9.07 -5.24 -9.76
CA LYS A 127 -10.32 -4.50 -9.68
C LYS A 127 -11.38 -5.24 -10.51
N THR A 128 -11.68 -6.50 -10.16
CA THR A 128 -13.00 -7.05 -10.36
C THR A 128 -13.92 -6.25 -9.47
N THR A 129 -15.20 -6.22 -9.81
CA THR A 129 -16.25 -5.40 -9.21
C THR A 129 -16.50 -5.70 -7.72
N LYS A 130 -15.50 -5.52 -6.81
CA LYS A 130 -15.46 -5.86 -5.38
C LYS A 130 -16.73 -6.57 -4.88
N TRP A 131 -16.69 -7.90 -4.93
CA TRP A 131 -17.72 -8.75 -4.39
C TRP A 131 -17.30 -9.01 -2.94
N SER A 132 -17.94 -8.31 -1.99
CA SER A 132 -17.77 -8.58 -0.57
C SER A 132 -18.80 -9.64 -0.19
N LEU A 133 -18.31 -10.81 0.23
CA LEU A 133 -19.13 -11.91 0.73
C LEU A 133 -19.76 -11.60 2.10
N ASP A 134 -19.24 -10.60 2.81
CA ASP A 134 -19.67 -10.23 4.16
C ASP A 134 -21.12 -9.72 4.25
N LYS A 135 -21.75 -9.41 3.12
CA LYS A 135 -23.14 -8.93 3.04
C LYS A 135 -23.98 -9.71 2.03
N PHE A 136 -23.58 -10.95 1.76
CA PHE A 136 -24.23 -11.82 0.80
C PHE A 136 -25.37 -12.59 1.47
N GLU A 137 -26.60 -12.38 1.01
CA GLU A 137 -27.77 -13.14 1.46
C GLU A 137 -27.72 -14.54 0.81
N PHE A 138 -27.02 -15.46 1.49
CA PHE A 138 -26.76 -16.81 0.99
C PHE A 138 -28.04 -17.60 0.66
N LEU A 139 -29.13 -17.33 1.40
CA LEU A 139 -30.41 -18.02 1.22
C LEU A 139 -31.06 -17.65 -0.13
N ASP A 140 -31.13 -16.36 -0.45
CA ASP A 140 -31.67 -15.88 -1.72
C ASP A 140 -30.83 -16.35 -2.90
N PHE A 141 -29.50 -16.34 -2.74
CA PHE A 141 -28.60 -16.88 -3.76
C PHE A 141 -28.88 -18.35 -4.05
N LYS A 142 -29.06 -19.18 -3.02
CA LYS A 142 -29.35 -20.60 -3.18
C LYS A 142 -30.67 -20.84 -3.92
N ILE A 143 -31.69 -20.03 -3.65
CA ILE A 143 -32.99 -20.09 -4.34
C ILE A 143 -32.83 -19.72 -5.82
N TYR A 144 -32.16 -18.61 -6.13
CA TYR A 144 -31.93 -18.19 -7.52
C TYR A 144 -31.05 -19.15 -8.29
N LEU A 145 -30.03 -19.75 -7.65
CA LEU A 145 -29.15 -20.73 -8.26
C LEU A 145 -29.89 -22.03 -8.57
N ASN A 146 -30.70 -22.55 -7.65
CA ASN A 146 -31.48 -23.77 -7.89
C ASN A 146 -32.50 -23.57 -9.01
N ASN A 147 -33.18 -22.42 -9.05
CA ASN A 147 -34.09 -22.08 -10.14
C ASN A 147 -33.37 -21.96 -11.49
N PHE A 148 -32.13 -21.45 -11.49
CA PHE A 148 -31.31 -21.37 -12.71
C PHE A 148 -30.83 -22.75 -13.18
N LEU A 149 -30.36 -23.59 -12.26
CA LEU A 149 -29.91 -24.96 -12.57
C LEU A 149 -31.05 -25.84 -13.11
N HIS A 150 -32.29 -25.66 -12.61
CA HIS A 150 -33.46 -26.32 -13.18
C HIS A 150 -33.70 -25.90 -14.64
N LYS A 151 -33.62 -24.61 -14.94
CA LYS A 151 -33.77 -24.09 -16.32
C LYS A 151 -32.66 -24.56 -17.26
N CYS A 152 -31.45 -24.76 -16.75
CA CYS A 152 -30.34 -25.32 -17.54
C CYS A 152 -30.56 -26.80 -17.87
N ARG A 153 -31.27 -27.56 -17.04
CA ARG A 153 -31.57 -28.99 -17.30
C ARG A 153 -32.65 -29.19 -18.35
N GLU A 154 -33.54 -28.22 -18.55
CA GLU A 154 -34.64 -28.31 -19.52
C GLU A 154 -34.25 -27.91 -20.95
N HIS A 155 -33.10 -27.27 -21.13
CA HIS A 155 -32.65 -26.78 -22.44
C HIS A 155 -31.43 -27.55 -22.96
N ASN A 156 -31.62 -28.37 -24.01
CA ASN A 156 -30.53 -28.92 -24.82
C ASN A 156 -29.91 -27.78 -25.66
N ILE A 157 -28.87 -27.13 -25.13
CA ILE A 157 -28.17 -26.03 -25.81
C ILE A 157 -26.75 -26.48 -26.17
N ASP A 158 -26.35 -26.13 -27.39
CA ASP A 158 -25.01 -26.25 -27.96
C ASP A 158 -23.89 -25.80 -26.99
N PHE A 159 -22.79 -26.54 -26.95
CA PHE A 159 -21.76 -26.48 -25.90
C PHE A 159 -21.17 -25.07 -25.75
N GLU A 160 -20.86 -24.37 -26.84
CA GLU A 160 -20.29 -23.01 -26.76
C GLU A 160 -21.32 -21.96 -26.28
N LYS A 161 -22.58 -22.07 -26.73
CA LYS A 161 -23.67 -21.20 -26.26
C LYS A 161 -24.06 -21.48 -24.81
N SER A 162 -23.84 -22.71 -24.35
CA SER A 162 -24.12 -23.13 -22.98
C SER A 162 -23.19 -22.45 -21.97
N ILE A 163 -21.92 -22.23 -22.33
CA ILE A 163 -20.94 -21.56 -21.47
C ILE A 163 -21.31 -20.09 -21.28
N ASP A 164 -21.61 -19.36 -22.36
CA ASP A 164 -22.02 -17.96 -22.28
C ASP A 164 -23.35 -17.80 -21.52
N TYR A 165 -24.31 -18.72 -21.73
CA TYR A 165 -25.57 -18.74 -21.00
C TYR A 165 -25.37 -18.97 -19.49
N ILE A 166 -24.48 -19.89 -19.10
CA ILE A 166 -24.15 -20.17 -17.70
C ILE A 166 -23.44 -18.97 -17.05
N GLN A 167 -22.44 -18.40 -17.72
CA GLN A 167 -21.69 -17.26 -17.22
C GLN A 167 -22.61 -16.04 -17.02
N ASN A 168 -23.43 -15.69 -18.02
CA ASN A 168 -24.36 -14.57 -17.94
C ASN A 168 -25.47 -14.82 -16.89
N GLY A 169 -25.92 -16.06 -16.74
CA GLY A 169 -26.86 -16.47 -15.71
C GLY A 169 -26.31 -16.26 -14.30
N LEU A 170 -25.08 -16.71 -14.03
CA LEU A 170 -24.42 -16.55 -12.74
C LEU A 170 -24.14 -15.07 -12.42
N ILE A 171 -23.67 -14.28 -13.41
CA ILE A 171 -23.46 -12.83 -13.24
C ILE A 171 -24.78 -12.14 -12.86
N ARG A 172 -25.88 -12.50 -13.53
CA ARG A 172 -27.21 -11.95 -13.28
C ARG A 172 -27.74 -12.31 -11.89
N ILE A 173 -27.60 -13.56 -11.45
CA ILE A 173 -28.02 -14.00 -10.11
C ILE A 173 -27.28 -13.19 -9.03
N CYS A 174 -25.97 -13.09 -9.15
CA CYS A 174 -25.15 -12.39 -8.18
C CYS A 174 -25.36 -10.86 -8.19
N SER A 175 -25.78 -10.29 -9.32
CA SER A 175 -26.18 -8.88 -9.39
C SER A 175 -27.49 -8.60 -8.64
N LYS A 176 -28.42 -9.57 -8.59
CA LYS A 176 -29.73 -9.46 -7.93
C LYS A 176 -29.64 -9.63 -6.42
N THR A 177 -28.72 -10.44 -5.92
CA THR A 177 -28.55 -10.72 -4.49
C THR A 177 -27.67 -9.70 -3.75
N LYS A 178 -27.38 -8.55 -4.37
CA LYS A 178 -26.51 -7.51 -3.81
C LYS A 178 -27.30 -6.38 -3.15
N ARG A 179 -26.85 -5.95 -1.96
CA ARG A 179 -27.26 -4.67 -1.35
C ARG A 179 -26.46 -3.49 -1.92
N ARG A 180 -27.14 -2.40 -2.34
CA ARG A 180 -26.50 -1.17 -2.84
C ARG A 180 -25.69 -0.49 -1.72
N VAL A 181 -24.39 -0.28 -1.94
CA VAL A 181 -23.53 0.50 -1.05
C VAL A 181 -23.59 1.97 -1.47
N LYS A 182 -23.98 2.87 -0.56
CA LYS A 182 -23.82 4.33 -0.77
C LYS A 182 -22.32 4.64 -0.71
N ASN A 183 -21.77 5.23 -1.78
CA ASN A 183 -20.39 5.71 -1.80
C ASN A 183 -20.22 6.77 -0.71
N LYS A 184 -19.24 6.60 0.18
CA LYS A 184 -18.80 7.68 1.07
C LYS A 184 -18.16 8.77 0.20
N VAL A 185 -18.69 9.98 0.29
CA VAL A 185 -18.05 11.18 -0.30
C VAL A 185 -16.71 11.35 0.41
N GLN A 186 -15.62 11.26 -0.35
CA GLN A 186 -14.29 11.57 0.16
C GLN A 186 -14.19 13.08 0.30
N ARG A 187 -13.86 13.57 1.49
CA ARG A 187 -13.62 15.00 1.72
C ARG A 187 -12.30 15.39 1.06
N ASP A 188 -12.28 16.52 0.36
CA ASP A 188 -11.07 17.07 -0.22
C ASP A 188 -10.03 17.37 0.88
N ALA A 189 -8.75 17.29 0.52
CA ALA A 189 -7.66 17.56 1.44
C ALA A 189 -7.73 19.01 1.95
N ILE A 190 -7.45 19.21 3.24
CA ILE A 190 -7.59 20.51 3.95
C ILE A 190 -6.80 21.64 3.27
N TRP A 191 -5.68 21.31 2.63
CA TRP A 191 -4.79 22.26 1.95
C TRP A 191 -5.22 22.60 0.50
N TRP A 192 -6.28 21.97 0.00
CA TRP A 192 -6.81 22.22 -1.34
C TRP A 192 -7.53 23.57 -1.40
N ASN A 193 -7.17 24.41 -2.38
CA ASN A 193 -7.77 25.73 -2.53
C ASN A 193 -8.11 26.04 -4.00
N ILE A 194 -8.89 27.11 -4.18
CA ILE A 194 -9.37 27.56 -5.50
C ILE A 194 -8.19 27.89 -6.44
N GLU A 195 -7.08 28.42 -5.91
CA GLU A 195 -5.90 28.75 -6.70
C GLU A 195 -5.24 27.49 -7.28
N LEU A 196 -5.11 26.42 -6.49
CA LEU A 196 -4.62 25.12 -6.93
C LEU A 196 -5.55 24.49 -7.98
N GLU A 197 -6.87 24.57 -7.79
CA GLU A 197 -7.82 24.03 -8.78
C GLU A 197 -7.74 24.81 -10.10
N ILE A 198 -7.58 26.13 -10.06
CA ILE A 198 -7.36 26.97 -11.24
C ILE A 198 -6.05 26.58 -11.94
N GLN A 199 -4.95 26.43 -11.21
CA GLN A 199 -3.66 26.03 -11.80
C GLN A 199 -3.70 24.60 -12.36
N ARG A 200 -4.38 23.68 -11.68
CA ARG A 200 -4.63 22.31 -12.16
C ARG A 200 -5.42 22.31 -13.46
N SER A 201 -6.49 23.09 -13.53
CA SER A 201 -7.33 23.22 -14.73
C SER A 201 -6.53 23.81 -15.90
N LYS A 202 -5.76 24.88 -15.66
CA LYS A 202 -4.85 25.48 -16.66
C LYS A 202 -3.80 24.49 -17.15
N THR A 203 -3.16 23.76 -16.24
CA THR A 203 -2.13 22.76 -16.58
C THR A 203 -2.71 21.61 -17.40
N ARG A 204 -3.91 21.14 -17.05
CA ARG A 204 -4.67 20.13 -17.84
C ARG A 204 -5.06 20.65 -19.22
N ALA A 205 -5.44 21.92 -19.34
CA ALA A 205 -5.76 22.53 -20.63
C ALA A 205 -4.50 22.63 -21.51
N PHE A 206 -3.35 23.04 -20.96
CA PHE A 206 -2.07 23.05 -21.69
C PHE A 206 -1.67 21.65 -22.14
N ARG A 207 -1.82 20.64 -21.28
CA ARG A 207 -1.57 19.23 -21.64
C ARG A 207 -2.46 18.78 -22.80
N ARG A 208 -3.77 19.03 -22.72
CA ARG A 208 -4.72 18.67 -23.78
C ARG A 208 -4.35 19.33 -25.11
N ARG A 209 -4.04 20.63 -25.11
CA ARG A 209 -3.62 21.38 -26.31
C ARG A 209 -2.30 20.86 -26.87
N PHE A 210 -1.31 20.56 -26.04
CA PHE A 210 -0.06 19.94 -26.47
C PHE A 210 -0.32 18.57 -27.13
N GLN A 211 -1.06 17.69 -26.47
CA GLN A 211 -1.32 16.34 -26.95
C GLN A 211 -2.16 16.32 -28.25
N SER A 212 -3.06 17.29 -28.44
CA SER A 212 -3.91 17.42 -29.63
C SER A 212 -3.21 18.11 -30.82
N THR A 213 -1.99 18.63 -30.66
CA THR A 213 -1.25 19.31 -31.75
C THR A 213 -0.49 18.31 -32.60
N ARG A 214 -0.73 18.35 -33.93
CA ARG A 214 -0.08 17.50 -34.93
C ARG A 214 1.18 18.12 -35.54
N ASP A 215 1.18 19.45 -35.70
CA ASP A 215 2.33 20.21 -36.22
C ASP A 215 3.55 20.14 -35.26
N PRO A 216 4.73 19.65 -35.71
CA PRO A 216 5.90 19.43 -34.87
C PRO A 216 6.43 20.69 -34.17
N ASP A 217 6.53 21.82 -34.88
CA ASP A 217 7.12 23.05 -34.33
C ASP A 217 6.20 23.69 -33.29
N LEU A 218 4.91 23.74 -33.60
CA LEU A 218 3.90 24.23 -32.67
C LEU A 218 3.73 23.29 -31.46
N ARG A 219 3.91 21.98 -31.66
CA ARG A 219 3.89 20.98 -30.59
C ARG A 219 5.05 21.19 -29.62
N SER A 220 6.27 21.45 -30.11
CA SER A 220 7.43 21.76 -29.27
C SER A 220 7.22 23.04 -28.45
N LYS A 221 6.67 24.10 -29.07
CA LYS A 221 6.30 25.33 -28.33
C LYS A 221 5.26 25.07 -27.24
N ARG A 222 4.20 24.31 -27.54
CA ARG A 222 3.14 23.97 -26.57
C ARG A 222 3.62 23.02 -25.46
N GLN A 223 4.59 22.16 -25.75
CA GLN A 223 5.27 21.31 -24.78
C GLN A 223 6.00 22.15 -23.73
N THR A 224 6.74 23.19 -24.14
CA THR A 224 7.43 24.11 -23.24
C THR A 224 6.44 24.88 -22.35
N ILE A 225 5.31 25.32 -22.91
CA ILE A 225 4.24 25.99 -22.16
C ILE A 225 3.63 25.06 -21.10
N TYR A 226 3.34 23.80 -21.45
CA TYR A 226 2.86 22.82 -20.50
C TYR A 226 3.89 22.54 -19.38
N LYS A 227 5.18 22.37 -19.72
CA LYS A 227 6.24 22.14 -18.74
C LYS A 227 6.37 23.30 -17.73
N HIS A 228 6.31 24.55 -18.22
CA HIS A 228 6.27 25.73 -17.36
C HIS A 228 5.04 25.76 -16.45
N GLY A 229 3.86 25.46 -17.00
CA GLY A 229 2.61 25.38 -16.23
C GLY A 229 2.65 24.30 -15.14
N LEU A 230 3.19 23.12 -15.46
CA LEU A 230 3.35 22.02 -14.52
C LEU A 230 4.33 22.38 -13.40
N ALA A 231 5.48 22.97 -13.72
CA ALA A 231 6.44 23.40 -12.72
C ALA A 231 5.85 24.45 -11.77
N LYS A 232 5.05 25.39 -12.28
CA LYS A 232 4.33 26.38 -11.48
C LYS A 232 3.30 25.73 -10.56
N TYR A 233 2.52 24.77 -11.07
CA TYR A 233 1.54 24.02 -10.28
C TYR A 233 2.20 23.20 -9.17
N THR A 234 3.28 22.46 -9.45
CA THR A 234 4.02 21.68 -8.45
C THR A 234 4.63 22.56 -7.35
N ARG A 235 5.21 23.71 -7.71
CA ARG A 235 5.71 24.69 -6.73
C ARG A 235 4.59 25.24 -5.85
N LEU A 236 3.42 25.47 -6.44
CA LEU A 236 2.25 25.95 -5.70
C LEU A 236 1.76 24.91 -4.70
N ILE A 237 1.67 23.62 -5.08
CA ILE A 237 1.33 22.51 -4.16
C ILE A 237 2.28 22.49 -2.97
N LEU A 238 3.58 22.46 -3.21
CA LEU A 238 4.59 22.38 -2.15
C LEU A 238 4.53 23.60 -1.21
N LYS A 239 4.24 24.79 -1.76
CA LYS A 239 4.04 26.01 -0.97
C LYS A 239 2.77 25.92 -0.13
N THR A 240 1.64 25.53 -0.72
CA THR A 240 0.36 25.43 -0.02
C THR A 240 0.34 24.34 1.02
N GLU A 241 0.99 23.20 0.78
CA GLU A 241 1.18 22.14 1.78
C GLU A 241 2.04 22.66 2.94
N ARG A 242 3.18 23.30 2.65
CA ARG A 242 4.03 23.90 3.70
C ARG A 242 3.29 24.96 4.51
N ASP A 243 2.51 25.80 3.84
CA ASP A 243 1.77 26.90 4.48
C ASP A 243 0.52 26.40 5.24
N SER A 244 -0.08 25.28 4.85
CA SER A 244 -1.14 24.61 5.61
C SER A 244 -0.56 23.91 6.83
N PHE A 245 0.57 23.22 6.69
CA PHE A 245 1.30 22.66 7.84
C PHE A 245 1.70 23.75 8.84
N ARG A 246 2.10 24.93 8.37
CA ARG A 246 2.42 26.09 9.22
C ARG A 246 1.19 26.75 9.85
N ARG A 247 0.04 26.77 9.16
CA ARG A 247 -1.22 27.33 9.69
C ARG A 247 -1.91 26.41 10.70
N ASP A 248 -1.84 25.10 10.52
CA ASP A 248 -2.30 24.14 11.53
C ASP A 248 -1.29 24.01 12.70
N SER A 249 -0.04 24.43 12.48
CA SER A 249 1.02 24.52 13.50
C SER A 249 1.29 25.96 13.96
N PHE A 250 0.25 26.72 14.32
CA PHE A 250 0.41 27.76 15.34
C PHE A 250 0.75 27.01 16.65
N SER A 251 1.98 26.67 16.96
CA SER A 251 3.17 27.49 16.84
C SER A 251 4.42 26.64 16.54
N SER A 252 5.40 27.22 15.83
CA SER A 252 6.79 26.72 15.86
C SER A 252 7.39 26.72 17.27
N LEU A 253 6.71 27.37 18.22
CA LEU A 253 6.94 27.33 19.65
C LEU A 253 6.17 26.20 20.35
N GLY A 254 5.32 25.42 19.69
CA GLY A 254 4.46 24.41 20.33
C GLY A 254 5.28 23.34 21.04
N PRO A 255 6.25 22.70 20.35
CA PRO A 255 7.19 21.78 20.99
C PRO A 255 8.03 22.45 22.08
N VAL A 256 8.45 23.71 21.89
CA VAL A 256 9.26 24.45 22.88
C VAL A 256 8.44 24.82 24.12
N LEU A 257 7.20 25.25 23.94
CA LEU A 257 6.23 25.57 24.98
C LEU A 257 5.84 24.31 25.73
N TRP A 258 5.67 23.19 25.02
CA TRP A 258 5.48 21.88 25.63
C TRP A 258 6.67 21.50 26.51
N LEU A 259 7.90 21.69 26.03
CA LEU A 259 9.10 21.46 26.84
C LEU A 259 9.13 22.34 28.10
N VAL A 260 8.73 23.61 28.01
CA VAL A 260 8.62 24.50 29.19
C VAL A 260 7.53 24.04 30.16
N ILE A 261 6.38 23.59 29.65
CA ILE A 261 5.27 23.07 30.47
C ILE A 261 5.66 21.75 31.15
N ALA A 262 6.36 20.88 30.44
CA ALA A 262 6.89 19.60 30.94
C ALA A 262 8.01 19.81 31.97
N ASP A 263 8.98 20.70 31.70
CA ASP A 263 10.08 21.05 32.62
C ASP A 263 9.55 21.56 33.96
N ARG A 264 8.46 22.36 33.95
CA ARG A 264 7.79 22.80 35.18
C ARG A 264 7.24 21.64 36.02
N LEU A 265 6.73 20.57 35.39
CA LEU A 265 6.29 19.39 36.13
C LEU A 265 7.48 18.64 36.71
N LEU A 266 8.51 18.40 35.91
CA LEU A 266 9.71 17.68 36.33
C LEU A 266 10.36 18.34 37.54
N ARG A 267 10.55 19.67 37.52
CA ARG A 267 11.10 20.42 38.66
C ARG A 267 10.26 20.32 39.93
N ARG A 268 8.92 20.34 39.80
CA ARG A 268 8.02 20.17 40.96
C ARG A 268 8.16 18.78 41.58
N LEU A 269 8.38 17.77 40.76
CA LEU A 269 8.57 16.39 41.22
C LEU A 269 9.99 16.17 41.76
N GLU A 270 11.01 16.78 41.16
CA GLU A 270 12.39 16.78 41.69
C GLU A 270 12.46 17.44 43.07
N ALA A 271 11.74 18.54 43.29
CA ALA A 271 11.65 19.16 44.61
C ALA A 271 10.98 18.24 45.67
N LEU A 272 10.14 17.30 45.23
CA LEU A 272 9.59 16.28 46.13
C LEU A 272 10.58 15.17 46.44
N ASN A 273 11.61 14.94 45.62
CA ASN A 273 12.62 13.91 45.89
C ASN A 273 13.41 14.17 47.18
N GLU A 274 13.47 15.42 47.65
CA GLU A 274 14.05 15.72 48.97
C GLU A 274 13.31 15.00 50.11
N ASN A 275 12.01 14.73 49.94
CA ASN A 275 11.17 13.99 50.89
C ASN A 275 10.96 12.51 50.49
N PHE A 276 11.19 12.17 49.22
CA PHE A 276 11.00 10.84 48.64
C PHE A 276 12.27 10.42 47.88
N LEU A 277 13.29 9.96 48.61
CA LEU A 277 14.64 9.68 48.08
C LEU A 277 14.68 8.75 46.84
N ASP A 278 13.66 7.92 46.67
CA ASP A 278 13.61 6.82 45.71
C ASP A 278 12.60 7.03 44.56
N LEU A 279 12.07 8.25 44.40
CA LEU A 279 11.17 8.57 43.29
C LEU A 279 11.94 9.12 42.09
N HIS A 280 11.67 8.57 40.91
CA HIS A 280 12.23 9.05 39.66
C HIS A 280 11.11 9.28 38.63
N CYS A 281 11.07 10.47 38.04
CA CYS A 281 10.10 10.84 37.03
C CYS A 281 10.79 11.17 35.71
N THR A 282 10.29 10.61 34.61
CA THR A 282 10.70 11.00 33.26
C THR A 282 9.50 11.27 32.38
N MET A 283 9.70 12.14 31.39
CA MET A 283 8.68 12.45 30.40
C MET A 283 9.26 12.28 29.01
N PHE A 284 8.51 11.64 28.12
CA PHE A 284 8.82 11.57 26.70
C PHE A 284 7.59 11.99 25.90
N ALA A 285 7.68 13.14 25.23
CA ALA A 285 6.52 13.78 24.62
C ALA A 285 5.35 13.89 25.62
N ASP A 286 4.23 13.22 25.36
CA ASP A 286 3.03 13.17 26.19
C ASP A 286 3.03 12.01 27.23
N ASP A 287 3.98 11.08 27.16
CA ASP A 287 4.08 9.96 28.09
C ASP A 287 4.86 10.35 29.35
N ILE A 288 4.29 10.06 30.53
CA ILE A 288 4.90 10.29 31.84
C ILE A 288 5.20 8.93 32.50
N LEU A 289 6.44 8.73 32.95
CA LEU A 289 6.89 7.53 33.63
C LEU A 289 7.32 7.84 35.07
N PHE A 290 6.70 7.16 36.02
CA PHE A 290 7.16 7.11 37.41
C PHE A 290 7.85 5.79 37.71
N MET A 291 8.97 5.88 38.41
CA MET A 291 9.68 4.75 38.99
C MET A 291 9.87 5.04 40.48
N SER A 292 9.56 4.06 41.32
CA SER A 292 9.74 4.15 42.76
C SER A 292 10.20 2.80 43.28
N THR A 293 11.20 2.79 44.17
CA THR A 293 11.66 1.60 44.86
C THR A 293 11.17 1.61 46.29
N GLU A 294 10.53 0.52 46.72
CA GLU A 294 9.97 0.43 48.07
C GLU A 294 10.16 -0.94 48.70
N THR A 295 10.24 -0.94 50.03
CA THR A 295 10.35 -2.17 50.83
C THR A 295 9.02 -2.93 50.93
N ALA A 296 7.89 -2.24 50.75
CA ALA A 296 6.56 -2.84 50.88
C ALA A 296 5.52 -2.18 49.96
N LEU A 297 4.51 -2.95 49.55
CA LEU A 297 3.49 -2.55 48.57
C LEU A 297 2.53 -1.44 49.08
N TYR A 298 2.26 -1.41 50.39
CA TYR A 298 1.46 -0.34 50.97
C TYR A 298 2.22 1.00 50.97
N LYS A 299 3.54 0.96 51.23
CA LYS A 299 4.42 2.13 51.11
C LYS A 299 4.50 2.61 49.66
N PHE A 300 4.60 1.68 48.71
CA PHE A 300 4.53 2.00 47.28
C PHE A 300 3.25 2.76 46.90
N THR A 301 2.10 2.33 47.43
CA THR A 301 0.81 3.01 47.17
C THR A 301 0.81 4.42 47.77
N HIS A 302 1.27 4.55 49.01
CA HIS A 302 1.31 5.81 49.74
C HIS A 302 2.28 6.82 49.10
N ASN A 303 3.48 6.36 48.74
CA ASN A 303 4.54 7.22 48.20
C ASN A 303 4.23 7.71 46.78
N LEU A 304 3.41 6.99 46.02
CA LEU A 304 2.94 7.45 44.70
C LEU A 304 1.66 8.30 44.77
N GLU A 305 0.94 8.32 45.90
CA GLU A 305 -0.30 9.08 46.03
C GLU A 305 -0.07 10.60 45.89
N ILE A 306 0.97 11.13 46.55
CA ILE A 306 1.30 12.56 46.49
C ILE A 306 1.82 12.96 45.10
N PRO A 307 2.81 12.26 44.50
CA PRO A 307 3.25 12.54 43.13
C PRO A 307 2.11 12.50 42.10
N ILE A 308 1.19 11.54 42.20
CA ILE A 308 0.03 11.46 41.31
C ILE A 308 -0.86 12.70 41.45
N LYS A 309 -1.15 13.14 42.68
CA LYS A 309 -1.92 14.37 42.93
C LYS A 309 -1.23 15.61 42.35
N VAL A 310 0.10 15.69 42.41
CA VAL A 310 0.85 16.80 41.79
C VAL A 310 0.67 16.84 40.28
N ILE A 311 0.66 15.68 39.61
CA ILE A 311 0.37 15.62 38.18
C ILE A 311 -1.07 16.06 37.90
N GLU A 312 -2.05 15.64 38.70
CA GLU A 312 -3.45 16.06 38.53
C GLU A 312 -3.60 17.57 38.61
N ILE A 313 -3.03 18.19 39.65
CA ILE A 313 -3.07 19.64 39.85
C ILE A 313 -2.33 20.36 38.72
N TRP A 314 -1.18 19.85 38.29
CA TRP A 314 -0.45 20.40 37.15
C TRP A 314 -1.26 20.31 35.86
N ALA A 315 -1.84 19.14 35.56
CA ALA A 315 -2.60 18.91 34.35
C ALA A 315 -3.82 19.84 34.30
N ASP A 316 -4.57 19.92 35.39
CA ASP A 316 -5.74 20.79 35.49
C ASP A 316 -5.34 22.28 35.38
N GLY A 317 -4.20 22.67 35.98
CA GLY A 317 -3.67 24.03 35.89
C GLY A 317 -3.25 24.48 34.49
N PHE A 318 -2.89 23.55 33.60
CA PHE A 318 -2.54 23.81 32.20
C PHE A 318 -3.66 23.42 31.21
N GLY A 319 -4.84 23.01 31.70
CA GLY A 319 -5.96 22.57 30.85
C GLY A 319 -5.70 21.23 30.14
N LEU A 320 -4.82 20.40 30.67
CA LEU A 320 -4.47 19.07 30.15
C LEU A 320 -5.38 17.99 30.75
N ALA A 321 -5.72 16.98 29.95
CA ALA A 321 -6.54 15.86 30.39
C ALA A 321 -5.72 14.56 30.47
N ILE A 322 -5.48 14.07 31.70
CA ILE A 322 -4.90 12.74 31.93
C ILE A 322 -5.96 11.69 31.60
N ASN A 323 -5.57 10.60 30.94
CA ASN A 323 -6.47 9.50 30.59
C ASN A 323 -6.24 8.27 31.50
N PRO A 324 -7.05 8.06 32.55
CA PRO A 324 -6.84 6.96 33.49
C PRO A 324 -6.99 5.58 32.85
N SER A 325 -7.80 5.45 31.78
CA SER A 325 -8.02 4.18 31.08
C SER A 325 -6.78 3.71 30.29
N LYS A 326 -5.92 4.66 29.89
CA LYS A 326 -4.65 4.37 29.21
C LYS A 326 -3.50 4.22 30.19
N SER A 327 -3.60 4.84 31.37
CA SER A 327 -2.62 4.70 32.45
C SER A 327 -2.57 3.25 32.96
N LYS A 328 -1.35 2.72 33.06
CA LYS A 328 -1.07 1.36 33.51
C LYS A 328 0.13 1.39 34.43
N PHE A 329 0.21 0.44 35.35
CA PHE A 329 1.39 0.27 36.18
C PHE A 329 1.76 -1.22 36.30
N ILE A 330 3.04 -1.46 36.58
CA ILE A 330 3.63 -2.77 36.82
C ILE A 330 4.50 -2.68 38.08
N VAL A 331 4.62 -3.79 38.80
CA VAL A 331 5.47 -3.91 39.99
C VAL A 331 6.49 -5.00 39.73
N PHE A 332 7.75 -4.72 40.05
CA PHE A 332 8.88 -5.64 39.92
C PHE A 332 9.28 -6.16 41.31
N PRO A 333 8.79 -7.33 41.76
CA PRO A 333 9.17 -7.88 43.06
C PRO A 333 10.62 -8.40 43.03
N LEU A 334 11.43 -7.99 44.01
CA LEU A 334 12.81 -8.47 44.19
C LEU A 334 12.86 -9.90 44.74
N LYS A 335 11.92 -10.26 45.64
CA LYS A 335 11.80 -11.61 46.25
C LYS A 335 10.32 -11.96 46.47
N GLY A 336 9.97 -13.22 46.20
CA GLY A 336 8.63 -13.75 46.40
C GLY A 336 7.60 -13.27 45.37
N ASP A 337 6.38 -13.83 45.44
CA ASP A 337 5.24 -13.34 44.69
C ASP A 337 4.50 -12.24 45.50
N ILE A 338 3.85 -11.33 44.80
CA ILE A 338 3.10 -10.22 45.39
C ILE A 338 1.82 -10.77 46.04
N ALA A 339 1.72 -10.69 47.36
CA ALA A 339 0.54 -11.13 48.11
C ALA A 339 -0.71 -10.26 47.83
N HIS A 340 -0.53 -8.94 47.71
CA HIS A 340 -1.62 -7.98 47.49
C HIS A 340 -1.26 -6.97 46.40
N ILE A 341 -2.12 -6.83 45.39
CA ILE A 341 -1.92 -5.86 44.31
C ILE A 341 -2.22 -4.45 44.84
N PRO A 342 -1.31 -3.47 44.70
CA PRO A 342 -1.53 -2.11 45.18
C PRO A 342 -2.60 -1.41 44.34
N ILE A 343 -3.36 -0.51 44.95
CA ILE A 343 -4.43 0.22 44.28
C ILE A 343 -4.00 1.66 44.13
N LEU A 344 -3.53 2.02 42.93
CA LEU A 344 -3.26 3.41 42.56
C LEU A 344 -4.50 4.01 41.91
N LYS A 345 -4.80 5.27 42.23
CA LYS A 345 -5.94 6.00 41.67
C LYS A 345 -5.48 7.30 41.01
N ILE A 346 -6.01 7.59 39.83
CA ILE A 346 -5.89 8.88 39.13
C ILE A 346 -7.32 9.39 38.89
N LYS A 347 -7.62 10.61 39.32
CA LYS A 347 -8.93 11.26 39.28
C LYS A 347 -10.04 10.36 39.87
N GLY A 348 -9.70 9.66 40.95
CA GLY A 348 -10.58 8.68 41.61
C GLY A 348 -10.74 7.34 40.88
N GLN A 349 -10.23 7.19 39.65
CA GLN A 349 -10.27 5.94 38.88
C GLN A 349 -9.03 5.08 39.15
N SER A 350 -9.22 3.78 39.36
CA SER A 350 -8.11 2.84 39.59
C SER A 350 -7.26 2.66 38.33
N ILE A 351 -5.95 2.86 38.43
CA ILE A 351 -5.00 2.54 37.36
C ILE A 351 -4.95 1.02 37.19
N LYS A 352 -4.96 0.54 35.95
CA LYS A 352 -4.90 -0.90 35.67
C LYS A 352 -3.51 -1.48 35.97
N TYR A 353 -3.45 -2.43 36.90
CA TYR A 353 -2.29 -3.29 37.10
C TYR A 353 -2.11 -4.24 35.90
N VAL A 354 -0.89 -4.34 35.37
CA VAL A 354 -0.56 -5.25 34.27
C VAL A 354 0.67 -6.09 34.59
N LYS A 355 0.67 -7.35 34.14
CA LYS A 355 1.85 -8.24 34.24
C LYS A 355 2.89 -7.98 33.16
N THR A 356 2.51 -7.25 32.11
CA THR A 356 3.39 -6.83 31.02
C THR A 356 3.06 -5.38 30.66
N LEU A 357 4.05 -4.50 30.71
CA LEU A 357 3.92 -3.07 30.41
C LEU A 357 4.77 -2.73 29.19
N LYS A 358 4.20 -2.00 28.22
CA LYS A 358 4.95 -1.53 27.04
C LYS A 358 5.25 -0.04 27.18
N TYR A 359 6.52 0.34 27.07
CA TYR A 359 7.00 1.71 27.15
C TYR A 359 8.04 1.95 26.06
N LEU A 360 7.88 3.02 25.26
CA LEU A 360 8.76 3.37 24.12
C LEU A 360 9.08 2.21 23.16
N GLY A 361 8.14 1.28 22.98
CA GLY A 361 8.30 0.12 22.09
C GLY A 361 8.91 -1.12 22.74
N VAL A 362 9.38 -1.02 23.99
CA VAL A 362 9.95 -2.12 24.77
C VAL A 362 8.89 -2.67 25.73
N SER A 363 8.81 -4.00 25.85
CA SER A 363 7.83 -4.70 26.68
C SER A 363 8.52 -5.27 27.93
N PHE A 364 8.07 -4.87 29.11
CA PHE A 364 8.62 -5.26 30.41
C PHE A 364 7.66 -6.23 31.09
N ASP A 365 8.17 -7.39 31.52
CA ASP A 365 7.44 -8.36 32.35
C ASP A 365 7.82 -8.24 33.83
N THR A 366 6.97 -8.72 34.73
CA THR A 366 7.15 -8.54 36.19
C THR A 366 8.49 -9.04 36.73
N ARG A 367 9.10 -10.05 36.10
CA ARG A 367 10.39 -10.62 36.51
C ARG A 367 11.54 -10.18 35.61
N LEU A 368 11.32 -9.22 34.71
CA LEU A 368 12.30 -8.75 33.72
C LEU A 368 13.00 -9.92 33.00
N LYS A 369 12.27 -11.00 32.69
CA LYS A 369 12.79 -12.12 31.91
C LYS A 369 12.83 -11.79 30.44
N TRP A 370 12.20 -10.69 30.01
CA TRP A 370 12.14 -10.21 28.63
C TRP A 370 11.47 -11.18 27.65
N LEU A 371 10.96 -12.33 28.12
CA LEU A 371 10.36 -13.37 27.28
C LEU A 371 9.21 -12.82 26.44
N SER A 372 8.31 -12.05 27.06
CA SER A 372 7.17 -11.43 26.35
C SER A 372 7.63 -10.46 25.25
N HIS A 373 8.73 -9.74 25.47
CA HIS A 373 9.32 -8.85 24.47
C HIS A 373 9.98 -9.63 23.35
N PHE A 374 10.78 -10.65 23.69
CA PHE A 374 11.38 -11.55 22.72
C PHE A 374 10.34 -12.32 21.93
N GLU A 375 9.20 -12.68 22.51
CA GLU A 375 8.06 -13.27 21.79
C GLU A 375 7.42 -12.26 20.84
N GLU A 376 7.20 -11.00 21.26
CA GLU A 376 6.68 -9.95 20.38
C GLU A 376 7.65 -9.66 19.22
N ILE A 377 8.95 -9.58 19.51
CA ILE A 377 10.00 -9.44 18.49
C ILE A 377 10.04 -10.68 17.61
N LYS A 378 10.06 -11.88 18.18
CA LYS A 378 10.06 -13.14 17.44
C LYS A 378 8.84 -13.23 16.54
N LEU A 379 7.66 -12.80 16.97
CA LEU A 379 6.47 -12.75 16.11
C LEU A 379 6.59 -11.68 15.02
N LYS A 380 7.16 -10.52 15.30
CA LYS A 380 7.44 -9.50 14.27
C LYS A 380 8.47 -10.00 13.27
N VAL A 381 9.54 -10.63 13.74
CA VAL A 381 10.61 -11.24 12.96
C VAL A 381 10.09 -12.44 12.21
N LEU A 382 9.25 -13.29 12.79
CA LEU A 382 8.60 -14.42 12.12
C LEU A 382 7.56 -13.95 11.12
N ASN A 383 6.89 -12.81 11.36
CA ASN A 383 6.01 -12.19 10.36
C ASN A 383 6.82 -11.56 9.23
N LEU A 384 7.95 -10.96 9.53
CA LEU A 384 8.90 -10.48 8.52
C LEU A 384 9.53 -11.64 7.78
N GLN A 385 9.90 -12.71 8.49
CA GLN A 385 10.49 -13.93 7.97
C GLN A 385 9.44 -14.75 7.24
N SER A 386 8.16 -14.72 7.59
CA SER A 386 7.08 -15.37 6.84
C SER A 386 6.71 -14.54 5.63
N LYS A 387 6.82 -13.21 5.68
CA LYS A 387 6.78 -12.35 4.49
C LYS A 387 7.98 -12.66 3.59
N LEU A 388 9.20 -12.74 4.13
CA LEU A 388 10.44 -13.12 3.44
C LEU A 388 10.43 -14.58 2.96
N ASN A 389 9.79 -15.49 3.69
CA ASN A 389 9.65 -16.89 3.33
C ASN A 389 8.48 -17.11 2.40
N ARG A 390 7.49 -16.21 2.35
CA ARG A 390 6.49 -16.19 1.30
C ARG A 390 7.14 -15.67 0.00
N LEU A 391 7.98 -14.64 0.12
CA LEU A 391 8.92 -14.20 -0.93
C LEU A 391 9.86 -15.34 -1.38
N SER A 392 10.35 -16.18 -0.48
CA SER A 392 11.32 -17.27 -0.79
C SER A 392 10.69 -18.64 -1.14
N ARG A 393 9.53 -19.02 -0.59
CA ARG A 393 8.78 -20.23 -0.97
C ARG A 393 7.99 -20.04 -2.26
N ALA A 394 7.61 -18.81 -2.62
CA ALA A 394 7.15 -18.51 -3.97
C ALA A 394 8.26 -18.66 -5.04
N THR A 395 9.52 -18.80 -4.60
CA THR A 395 10.69 -19.08 -5.44
C THR A 395 11.19 -20.53 -5.37
N TRP A 396 10.91 -21.31 -4.32
CA TRP A 396 11.40 -22.70 -4.17
C TRP A 396 10.37 -23.66 -3.50
N GLY A 397 9.56 -24.39 -4.29
CA GLY A 397 8.63 -25.43 -3.82
C GLY A 397 7.80 -26.09 -4.95
N PRO A 398 7.34 -27.35 -4.79
CA PRO A 398 7.49 -28.43 -5.77
C PRO A 398 6.28 -28.64 -6.71
N TRP A 399 6.53 -28.73 -8.02
CA TRP A 399 5.63 -29.41 -8.96
C TRP A 399 6.25 -30.75 -9.37
N SER A 400 6.15 -31.70 -8.44
CA SER A 400 6.16 -33.12 -8.78
C SER A 400 4.96 -33.76 -8.11
N ARG A 401 3.92 -34.07 -8.90
CA ARG A 401 3.28 -35.40 -9.01
C ARG A 401 1.91 -35.36 -9.69
N SER A 402 1.74 -36.39 -10.54
CA SER A 402 0.50 -37.02 -11.03
C SER A 402 -0.17 -36.30 -12.21
N TYR A 403 -0.32 -36.85 -13.41
CA TYR A 403 -0.31 -38.24 -13.91
C TYR A 403 0.36 -38.32 -15.29
#